data_AF-C4Y3I1-F1
#
_entry.id   AF-C4Y3I1-F1
#
_cell.length_a   1.000
_cell.length_b   1.000
_cell.length_c   1.000
_cell.angle_alpha   90.00
_cell.angle_beta   90.00
_cell.angle_gamma   90.00
#
_symmetry.space_group_name_H-M   'P 1'
#
loop_
_entity.id
_entity.type
_entity.pdbx_description
1 polymer ?
#
loop_
_entity_poly.entity_id
_entity_poly.type
_entity_poly.pdbx_seq_one_letter_code
_entity_poly.pdbx_strand_id
1 'polypeptide(L)'
;MHPASYSLTNMAGLFDLDEHLVFYRKYHFNPSNVTIHLCCIPLILLTTITFLSPILLVGPDHPHVNAGSLLAWVYGIYYILLDWQLGVPSAIFLTGFVHWIKTAYLNLNSDTQRSFVHYAIALHVVCWLAQFYGHAFYERRAPALFDNLLQALVLAPFFVVFEIAFWMGFKLDTKKRMDNRAGLLVKQMNEERRKKDSRKEKYVKETKRLK
;
A
#
# COMPACT_ATOMS: atom_id res chain seq x y z
N MET A 1 -37.78 9.79 -17.18
CA MET A 1 -36.81 9.63 -18.27
C MET A 1 -35.41 9.76 -17.68
N HIS A 2 -34.65 8.67 -17.71
CA HIS A 2 -33.27 8.59 -17.27
C HIS A 2 -32.38 9.07 -18.44
N PRO A 3 -31.35 9.90 -18.23
CA PRO A 3 -30.19 9.88 -19.10
C PRO A 3 -29.10 9.08 -18.40
N ALA A 4 -28.85 7.89 -18.94
CA ALA A 4 -27.65 7.12 -18.67
C ALA A 4 -26.61 7.49 -19.74
N SER A 5 -25.42 7.90 -19.31
CA SER A 5 -24.16 7.68 -20.05
C SER A 5 -22.97 8.01 -19.16
N TYR A 6 -22.80 7.28 -18.06
CA TYR A 6 -21.46 7.07 -17.49
C TYR A 6 -20.87 5.86 -18.18
N SER A 7 -20.03 6.09 -19.19
CA SER A 7 -19.23 5.03 -19.82
C SER A 7 -17.88 5.61 -20.26
N LEU A 8 -17.04 5.89 -19.28
CA LEU A 8 -15.58 5.90 -19.40
C LEU A 8 -15.02 4.81 -18.48
N THR A 9 -15.55 3.60 -18.61
CA THR A 9 -15.16 2.42 -17.83
C THR A 9 -13.97 1.74 -18.51
N ASN A 10 -12.88 1.61 -17.75
CA ASN A 10 -11.76 0.65 -17.86
C ASN A 10 -10.32 1.18 -18.00
N MET A 11 -10.08 2.49 -18.11
CA MET A 11 -8.74 3.08 -17.84
C MET A 11 -8.65 3.68 -16.42
N ALA A 12 -9.80 3.90 -15.78
CA ALA A 12 -9.94 4.50 -14.45
C ALA A 12 -9.63 3.56 -13.26
N GLY A 13 -9.20 2.31 -13.49
CA GLY A 13 -9.03 1.35 -12.40
C GLY A 13 -7.66 1.41 -11.70
N LEU A 14 -6.60 1.70 -12.45
CA LEU A 14 -5.21 1.61 -11.99
C LEU A 14 -4.54 2.98 -11.83
N PHE A 15 -4.96 3.96 -12.62
CA PHE A 15 -4.40 5.31 -12.60
C PHE A 15 -5.33 6.34 -11.93
N ASP A 16 -6.44 5.89 -11.34
CA ASP A 16 -7.36 6.76 -10.59
C ASP A 16 -6.88 6.93 -9.16
N LEU A 17 -5.93 7.86 -9.02
CA LEU A 17 -5.34 8.21 -7.75
C LEU A 17 -6.38 8.63 -6.70
N ASP A 18 -7.42 9.36 -7.08
CA ASP A 18 -8.43 9.86 -6.15
C ASP A 18 -9.25 8.70 -5.55
N GLU A 19 -9.69 7.74 -6.38
CA GLU A 19 -10.33 6.51 -5.88
C GLU A 19 -9.39 5.68 -5.01
N HIS A 20 -8.12 5.55 -5.40
CA HIS A 20 -7.12 4.83 -4.64
C HIS A 20 -6.90 5.44 -3.25
N LEU A 21 -6.75 6.76 -3.16
CA LEU A 21 -6.60 7.50 -1.90
C LEU A 21 -7.84 7.35 -1.01
N VAL A 22 -9.04 7.49 -1.57
CA VAL A 22 -10.30 7.32 -0.83
C VAL A 22 -10.45 5.89 -0.32
N PHE A 23 -10.13 4.89 -1.14
CA PHE A 23 -10.14 3.49 -0.74
C PHE A 23 -9.19 3.24 0.42
N TYR A 24 -7.94 3.70 0.34
CA TYR A 24 -6.99 3.54 1.43
C TYR A 24 -7.48 4.19 2.72
N ARG A 25 -7.96 5.43 2.64
CA ARG A 25 -8.42 6.18 3.80
C ARG A 25 -9.61 5.52 4.51
N LYS A 26 -10.47 4.86 3.75
CA LYS A 26 -11.64 4.12 4.24
C LYS A 26 -11.27 2.89 5.10
N TYR A 27 -10.09 2.30 4.92
CA TYR A 27 -9.67 1.12 5.69
C TYR A 27 -8.87 1.48 6.95
N HIS A 28 -8.19 2.62 6.98
CA HIS A 28 -7.20 2.94 8.02
C HIS A 28 -7.69 4.06 8.96
N PHE A 29 -8.61 3.72 9.87
CA PHE A 29 -9.13 4.64 10.90
C PHE A 29 -8.50 4.46 12.28
N ASN A 30 -8.01 3.27 12.60
CA ASN A 30 -7.37 3.03 13.89
C ASN A 30 -5.94 3.60 13.89
N PRO A 31 -5.62 4.61 14.73
CA PRO A 31 -4.32 5.27 14.67
C PRO A 31 -3.15 4.34 15.00
N SER A 32 -3.35 3.31 15.84
CA SER A 32 -2.31 2.33 16.15
C SER A 32 -2.01 1.45 14.95
N ASN A 33 -3.04 0.96 14.25
CA ASN A 33 -2.84 0.18 13.03
C ASN A 33 -2.21 1.05 11.92
N VAL A 34 -2.72 2.26 11.71
CA VAL A 34 -2.13 3.22 10.76
C VAL A 34 -0.64 3.42 11.01
N THR A 35 -0.24 3.60 12.27
CA THR A 35 1.19 3.78 12.63
C THR A 35 2.02 2.55 12.25
N ILE A 36 1.53 1.34 12.54
CA ILE A 36 2.21 0.09 12.14
C ILE A 36 2.41 0.07 10.61
N HIS A 37 1.36 0.39 9.85
CA HIS A 37 1.41 0.42 8.39
C HIS A 37 2.38 1.48 7.86
N LEU A 38 2.33 2.71 8.39
CA LEU A 38 3.23 3.80 8.01
C LEU A 38 4.71 3.44 8.22
N CYS A 39 5.04 2.68 9.26
CA CYS A 39 6.40 2.19 9.49
C CYS A 39 6.75 0.96 8.64
N CYS A 40 5.85 -0.02 8.55
CA CYS A 40 6.16 -1.33 7.95
C CYS A 40 6.12 -1.30 6.41
N ILE A 41 5.21 -0.54 5.79
CA ILE A 41 5.06 -0.52 4.33
C ILE A 41 6.34 -0.02 3.64
N PRO A 42 6.96 1.11 4.04
CA PRO A 42 8.22 1.55 3.44
C PRO A 42 9.33 0.53 3.65
N LEU A 43 9.44 -0.03 4.85
CA LEU A 43 10.45 -1.05 5.17
C LEU A 43 10.28 -2.30 4.31
N ILE A 44 9.05 -2.73 4.04
CA ILE A 44 8.75 -3.87 3.16
C ILE A 44 9.21 -3.58 1.73
N LEU A 45 8.90 -2.40 1.18
CA LEU A 45 9.36 -2.05 -0.17
C LEU A 45 10.89 -2.00 -0.25
N LEU A 46 11.53 -1.31 0.70
CA LEU A 46 12.99 -1.15 0.73
C LEU A 46 13.73 -2.47 0.96
N THR A 47 13.23 -3.32 1.85
CA THR A 47 13.80 -4.67 2.06
C THR A 47 13.62 -5.56 0.84
N THR A 48 12.48 -5.46 0.14
CA THR A 48 12.24 -6.18 -1.13
C THR A 48 13.26 -5.79 -2.20
N ILE A 49 13.45 -4.48 -2.41
CA ILE A 49 14.49 -3.96 -3.31
C ILE A 49 15.86 -4.49 -2.90
N THR A 50 16.15 -4.51 -1.60
CA THR A 50 17.45 -4.94 -1.05
C THR A 50 17.73 -6.42 -1.33
N PHE A 51 16.84 -7.35 -0.95
CA PHE A 51 17.10 -8.78 -1.15
C PHE A 51 16.96 -9.24 -2.62
N LEU A 52 16.33 -8.43 -3.49
CA LEU A 52 16.31 -8.65 -4.94
C LEU A 52 17.55 -8.09 -5.66
N SER A 53 18.28 -7.15 -5.05
CA SER A 53 19.45 -6.50 -5.67
C SER A 53 20.64 -7.42 -6.04
N PRO A 54 20.82 -8.62 -5.44
CA PRO A 54 21.83 -9.57 -5.90
C PRO A 54 21.48 -10.23 -7.25
N ILE A 55 20.21 -10.27 -7.65
CA ILE A 55 19.75 -10.95 -8.87
C ILE A 55 20.03 -10.05 -10.09
N LEU A 56 21.11 -10.33 -10.81
CA LEU A 56 21.53 -9.55 -11.98
C LEU A 56 20.64 -9.85 -13.19
N LEU A 57 20.29 -8.81 -13.96
CA LEU A 57 19.44 -8.96 -15.15
C LEU A 57 20.22 -8.87 -16.47
N VAL A 58 21.34 -8.16 -16.49
CA VAL A 58 22.17 -7.93 -17.69
C VAL A 58 23.56 -8.56 -17.56
N GLY A 59 23.90 -9.09 -16.37
CA GLY A 59 25.16 -9.76 -16.09
C GLY A 59 26.09 -8.97 -15.16
N PRO A 60 27.26 -9.54 -14.83
CA PRO A 60 28.19 -8.99 -13.83
C PRO A 60 28.78 -7.62 -14.17
N ASP A 61 28.95 -7.30 -15.46
CA ASP A 61 29.50 -6.01 -15.92
C ASP A 61 28.53 -4.83 -15.68
N HIS A 62 27.26 -5.13 -15.45
CA HIS A 62 26.22 -4.14 -15.17
C HIS A 62 25.49 -4.46 -13.85
N PRO A 63 26.21 -4.46 -12.70
CA PRO A 63 25.66 -4.99 -11.45
C PRO A 63 24.51 -4.14 -10.90
N HIS A 64 24.41 -2.88 -11.32
CA HIS A 64 23.31 -1.98 -10.95
C HIS A 64 22.02 -2.21 -11.76
N VAL A 65 22.05 -3.04 -12.80
CA VAL A 65 20.85 -3.51 -13.51
C VAL A 65 20.47 -4.88 -12.97
N ASN A 66 19.64 -4.88 -11.93
CA ASN A 66 19.26 -6.05 -11.16
C ASN A 66 17.74 -6.05 -10.87
N ALA A 67 17.21 -7.14 -10.32
CA ALA A 67 15.77 -7.25 -10.04
C ALA A 67 15.27 -6.16 -9.07
N GLY A 68 16.10 -5.76 -8.10
CA GLY A 68 15.78 -4.65 -7.20
C GLY A 68 15.68 -3.30 -7.92
N SER A 69 16.58 -3.03 -8.87
CA SER A 69 16.57 -1.77 -9.63
C SER A 69 15.38 -1.71 -10.59
N LEU A 70 15.06 -2.83 -11.24
CA LEU A 70 13.85 -2.94 -12.06
C LEU A 70 12.60 -2.64 -11.23
N LEU A 71 12.48 -3.21 -10.03
CA LEU A 71 11.36 -2.94 -9.13
C LEU A 71 11.28 -1.46 -8.75
N ALA A 72 12.42 -0.84 -8.38
CA ALA A 72 12.49 0.57 -8.04
C ALA A 72 12.05 1.48 -9.21
N TRP A 73 12.46 1.16 -10.44
CA TRP A 73 12.06 1.91 -11.64
C TRP A 73 10.59 1.73 -11.97
N VAL A 74 10.05 0.52 -11.88
CA VAL A 74 8.62 0.26 -12.10
C VAL A 74 7.78 1.05 -11.11
N TYR A 75 8.12 1.01 -9.81
CA TYR A 75 7.45 1.82 -8.79
C TYR A 75 7.60 3.32 -9.06
N GLY A 76 8.82 3.78 -9.37
CA GLY A 76 9.09 5.18 -9.67
C GLY A 76 8.29 5.72 -10.86
N ILE A 77 8.30 5.00 -11.99
CA ILE A 77 7.52 5.35 -13.19
C ILE A 77 6.04 5.36 -12.86
N TYR A 78 5.55 4.33 -12.18
CA TYR A 78 4.14 4.25 -11.82
C TYR A 78 3.69 5.42 -10.92
N TYR A 79 4.52 5.80 -9.95
CA TYR A 79 4.21 6.94 -9.07
C TYR A 79 4.26 8.28 -9.79
N ILE A 80 5.18 8.45 -10.75
CA ILE A 80 5.21 9.63 -11.61
C ILE A 80 3.92 9.72 -12.44
N LEU A 81 3.44 8.59 -12.98
CA LEU A 81 2.19 8.55 -13.76
C LEU A 81 0.96 8.88 -12.91
N LEU A 82 0.97 8.57 -11.61
CA LEU A 82 -0.13 8.89 -10.70
C LEU A 82 -0.12 10.35 -10.24
N ASP A 83 1.03 10.84 -9.78
CA ASP A 83 1.19 12.22 -9.32
C ASP A 83 2.65 12.63 -9.49
N TRP A 84 2.97 13.39 -10.54
CA TRP A 84 4.37 13.72 -10.83
C TRP A 84 5.05 14.51 -9.69
N GLN A 85 4.30 15.29 -8.90
CA GLN A 85 4.86 16.12 -7.82
C GLN A 85 5.39 15.29 -6.65
N LEU A 86 4.73 14.17 -6.32
CA LEU A 86 5.20 13.22 -5.31
C LEU A 86 5.94 12.02 -5.91
N GLY A 87 5.62 11.68 -7.14
CA GLY A 87 6.18 10.57 -7.89
C GLY A 87 7.63 10.79 -8.30
N VAL A 88 8.00 11.98 -8.78
CA VAL A 88 9.39 12.29 -9.13
C VAL A 88 10.32 12.18 -7.91
N PRO A 89 10.03 12.81 -6.75
CA PRO A 89 10.82 12.60 -5.54
C PRO A 89 10.90 11.14 -5.11
N SER A 90 9.79 10.39 -5.20
CA SER A 90 9.76 8.96 -4.86
C SER A 90 10.65 8.14 -5.80
N ALA A 91 10.61 8.39 -7.11
CA ALA A 91 11.42 7.71 -8.10
C ALA A 91 12.92 7.99 -7.90
N ILE A 92 13.28 9.24 -7.61
CA ILE A 92 14.66 9.64 -7.27
C ILE A 92 15.12 8.90 -6.01
N PHE A 93 14.30 8.90 -4.95
CA PHE A 93 14.62 8.23 -3.70
C PHE A 93 14.82 6.72 -3.89
N LEU A 94 13.88 6.03 -4.53
CA LEU A 94 13.96 4.57 -4.74
C LEU A 94 15.16 4.18 -5.63
N THR A 95 15.41 4.96 -6.69
CA THR A 95 16.56 4.72 -7.59
C THR A 95 17.89 4.99 -6.89
N GLY A 96 17.97 6.08 -6.12
CA GLY A 96 19.14 6.39 -5.31
C GLY A 96 19.39 5.34 -4.23
N PHE A 97 18.33 4.89 -3.55
CA PHE A 97 18.39 3.85 -2.53
C PHE A 97 18.92 2.52 -3.09
N VAL A 98 18.36 2.03 -4.20
CA VAL A 98 18.83 0.75 -4.78
C VAL A 98 20.25 0.86 -5.30
N HIS A 99 20.64 2.00 -5.87
CA HIS A 99 22.01 2.24 -6.29
C HIS A 99 22.95 2.19 -5.08
N TRP A 100 22.63 2.93 -4.02
CA TRP A 100 23.42 2.96 -2.78
C TRP A 100 23.53 1.58 -2.12
N ILE A 101 22.42 0.86 -1.97
CA ILE A 101 22.40 -0.49 -1.41
C ILE A 101 23.24 -1.45 -2.24
N LYS A 102 23.11 -1.40 -3.58
CA LYS A 102 23.91 -2.27 -4.44
C LYS A 102 25.40 -1.96 -4.33
N THR A 103 25.79 -0.69 -4.30
CA THR A 103 27.18 -0.28 -4.08
C THR A 103 27.70 -0.76 -2.74
N ALA A 104 26.91 -0.62 -1.67
CA ALA A 104 27.28 -1.15 -0.35
C ALA A 104 27.46 -2.67 -0.38
N TYR A 105 26.52 -3.40 -0.99
CA TYR A 105 26.57 -4.86 -1.13
C TYR A 105 27.82 -5.35 -1.88
N LEU A 106 28.23 -4.67 -2.95
CA LEU A 106 29.41 -5.03 -3.75
C LEU A 106 30.73 -4.87 -2.98
N ASN A 107 30.76 -4.00 -1.95
CA ASN A 107 31.94 -3.80 -1.10
C ASN A 107 32.04 -4.80 0.06
N LEU A 108 31.06 -5.70 0.21
CA LEU A 108 31.06 -6.73 1.25
C LEU A 108 31.77 -8.00 0.77
N ASN A 109 32.40 -8.74 1.70
CA ASN A 109 32.85 -10.11 1.44
C ASN A 109 31.65 -11.09 1.33
N SER A 110 31.90 -12.30 0.83
CA SER A 110 30.86 -13.29 0.55
C SER A 110 29.98 -13.65 1.76
N ASP A 111 30.58 -13.82 2.94
CA ASP A 111 29.85 -14.20 4.15
C ASP A 111 28.97 -13.05 4.65
N THR A 112 29.48 -11.82 4.52
CA THR A 112 28.75 -10.61 4.90
C THR A 112 27.63 -10.30 3.90
N GLN A 113 27.83 -10.56 2.60
CA GLN A 113 26.77 -10.46 1.57
C GLN A 113 25.60 -11.38 1.87
N ARG A 114 25.87 -12.64 2.25
CA ARG A 114 24.82 -13.59 2.62
C ARG A 114 24.04 -13.10 3.85
N SER A 115 24.75 -12.68 4.89
CA SER A 115 24.16 -12.17 6.12
C SER A 115 23.33 -10.91 5.87
N PHE A 116 23.80 -10.00 5.02
CA PHE A 116 23.10 -8.79 4.61
C PHE A 116 21.73 -9.10 3.99
N VAL A 117 21.67 -10.05 3.06
CA VAL A 117 20.40 -10.50 2.45
C VAL A 117 19.49 -11.15 3.49
N HIS A 118 20.03 -12.00 4.38
CA HIS A 118 19.24 -12.62 5.44
C HIS A 118 18.64 -11.60 6.41
N TYR A 119 19.37 -10.55 6.78
CA TYR A 119 18.83 -9.48 7.62
C TYR A 119 17.71 -8.70 6.93
N ALA A 120 17.85 -8.42 5.62
CA ALA A 120 16.78 -7.78 4.85
C ALA A 120 15.51 -8.65 4.81
N ILE A 121 15.66 -9.96 4.59
CA ILE A 121 14.53 -10.91 4.60
C ILE A 121 13.91 -11.01 6.00
N ALA A 122 14.71 -11.10 7.06
CA ALA A 122 14.22 -11.18 8.43
C ALA A 122 13.39 -9.94 8.78
N LEU A 123 13.89 -8.74 8.47
CA LEU A 123 13.17 -7.49 8.69
C LEU A 123 11.87 -7.43 7.86
N HIS A 124 11.91 -7.89 6.61
CA HIS A 124 10.73 -7.97 5.75
C HIS A 124 9.63 -8.84 6.37
N VAL A 125 9.98 -10.03 6.86
CA VAL A 125 9.05 -10.94 7.53
C VAL A 125 8.49 -10.32 8.80
N VAL A 126 9.34 -9.70 9.65
CA VAL A 126 8.88 -9.02 10.87
C VAL A 126 7.88 -7.91 10.56
N CYS A 127 8.11 -7.11 9.51
CA CYS A 127 7.20 -6.05 9.10
C CYS A 127 5.83 -6.60 8.62
N TRP A 128 5.82 -7.72 7.90
CA TRP A 128 4.56 -8.39 7.53
C TRP A 128 3.82 -8.93 8.74
N LEU A 129 4.51 -9.61 9.65
CA LEU A 129 3.92 -10.11 10.89
C LEU A 129 3.33 -8.97 11.73
N ALA A 130 4.02 -7.82 11.80
CA ALA A 130 3.51 -6.64 12.49
C ALA A 130 2.23 -6.10 11.84
N GLN A 131 2.15 -6.03 10.51
CA GLN A 131 0.92 -5.61 9.81
C GLN A 131 -0.24 -6.58 10.02
N PHE A 132 0.00 -7.90 9.92
CA PHE A 132 -1.04 -8.89 10.20
C PHE A 132 -1.51 -8.84 11.66
N TYR A 133 -0.59 -8.65 12.59
CA TYR A 133 -0.92 -8.42 14.00
C TYR A 133 -1.78 -7.17 14.17
N GLY A 134 -1.41 -6.07 13.51
CA GLY A 134 -2.14 -4.81 13.54
C GLY A 134 -3.60 -4.97 13.10
N HIS A 135 -3.83 -5.59 11.94
CA HIS A 135 -5.18 -5.90 11.47
C HIS A 135 -5.95 -6.85 12.39
N ALA A 136 -5.31 -7.92 12.87
CA ALA A 136 -5.96 -8.90 13.73
C ALA A 136 -6.38 -8.31 15.09
N PHE A 137 -5.50 -7.52 15.72
CA PHE A 137 -5.70 -7.03 17.08
C PHE A 137 -6.52 -5.74 17.14
N TYR A 138 -6.19 -4.74 16.30
CA TYR A 138 -6.80 -3.40 16.37
C TYR A 138 -8.06 -3.24 15.52
N GLU A 139 -8.16 -3.95 14.39
CA GLU A 139 -9.30 -3.81 13.47
C GLU A 139 -10.22 -5.02 13.46
N ARG A 140 -9.72 -6.21 13.85
CA ARG A 140 -10.44 -7.50 13.81
C ARG A 140 -11.08 -7.73 12.44
N ARG A 141 -10.40 -7.31 11.38
CA ARG A 141 -10.83 -7.40 9.98
C ARG A 141 -9.74 -8.04 9.15
N ALA A 142 -10.14 -8.64 8.03
CA ALA A 142 -9.19 -9.14 7.06
C ALA A 142 -8.42 -7.96 6.42
N PRO A 143 -7.11 -8.12 6.18
CA PRO A 143 -6.32 -7.15 5.42
C PRO A 143 -6.91 -6.90 4.03
N ALA A 144 -6.81 -5.66 3.55
CA ALA A 144 -7.20 -5.29 2.17
C ALA A 144 -6.41 -6.05 1.09
N LEU A 145 -5.30 -6.68 1.47
CA LEU A 145 -4.51 -7.59 0.63
C LEU A 145 -5.37 -8.67 -0.04
N PHE A 146 -6.40 -9.17 0.66
CA PHE A 146 -7.29 -10.21 0.14
C PHE A 146 -8.39 -9.68 -0.79
N ASP A 147 -8.64 -8.37 -0.78
CA ASP A 147 -9.66 -7.74 -1.63
C ASP A 147 -9.06 -7.28 -2.98
N ASN A 148 -7.86 -6.68 -2.95
CA ASN A 148 -7.15 -6.23 -4.15
C ASN A 148 -5.63 -6.21 -3.94
N LEU A 149 -4.95 -7.31 -4.28
CA LEU A 149 -3.52 -7.52 -4.06
C LEU A 149 -2.66 -6.44 -4.71
N LEU A 150 -2.94 -6.09 -5.98
CA LEU A 150 -2.15 -5.12 -6.73
C LEU A 150 -2.26 -3.73 -6.11
N GLN A 151 -3.47 -3.31 -5.76
CA GLN A 151 -3.70 -2.04 -5.07
C GLN A 151 -3.06 -2.03 -3.68
N ALA A 152 -3.19 -3.12 -2.93
CA ALA A 152 -2.63 -3.24 -1.58
C ALA A 152 -1.09 -3.25 -1.55
N LEU A 153 -0.42 -3.75 -2.58
CA LEU A 153 1.05 -3.80 -2.62
C LEU A 153 1.70 -2.61 -3.34
N VAL A 154 1.13 -2.19 -4.48
CA VAL A 154 1.75 -1.17 -5.33
C VAL A 154 1.43 0.24 -4.84
N LEU A 155 0.19 0.50 -4.43
CA LEU A 155 -0.24 1.84 -4.02
C LEU A 155 0.04 2.13 -2.55
N ALA A 156 0.11 1.10 -1.70
CA ALA A 156 0.35 1.29 -0.27
C ALA A 156 1.59 2.12 0.06
N PRO A 157 2.78 1.91 -0.55
CA PRO A 157 3.93 2.75 -0.27
C PRO A 157 3.73 4.19 -0.73
N PHE A 158 2.98 4.43 -1.81
CA PHE A 158 2.69 5.79 -2.26
C PHE A 158 1.75 6.52 -1.30
N PHE A 159 0.82 5.83 -0.66
CA PHE A 159 -0.02 6.44 0.38
C PHE A 159 0.80 6.93 1.56
N VAL A 160 1.88 6.21 1.93
CA VAL A 160 2.81 6.71 2.96
C VAL A 160 3.47 8.02 2.53
N VAL A 161 3.85 8.14 1.25
CA VAL A 161 4.38 9.40 0.70
C VAL A 161 3.35 10.52 0.78
N PHE A 162 2.07 10.25 0.47
CA PHE A 162 0.99 11.22 0.63
C PHE A 162 0.81 11.64 2.10
N GLU A 163 0.82 10.71 3.05
CA GLU A 163 0.69 11.03 4.47
C GLU A 163 1.87 11.89 4.98
N ILE A 164 3.10 11.61 4.53
CA ILE A 164 4.26 12.45 4.80
C ILE A 164 4.08 13.84 4.18
N ALA A 165 3.64 13.92 2.92
CA ALA A 165 3.40 15.18 2.23
C ALA A 165 2.32 16.02 2.96
N PHE A 166 1.24 15.39 3.41
CA PHE A 166 0.18 16.03 4.19
C PHE A 166 0.70 16.56 5.52
N TRP A 167 1.53 15.78 6.22
CA TRP A 167 2.15 16.19 7.47
C TRP A 167 3.10 17.38 7.29
N MET A 168 3.80 17.43 6.15
CA MET A 168 4.64 18.56 5.73
C MET A 168 3.84 19.78 5.21
N GLY A 169 2.50 19.71 5.15
CA GLY A 169 1.65 20.81 4.70
C GLY A 169 1.40 20.88 3.18
N PHE A 170 1.81 19.88 2.41
CA PHE A 170 1.53 19.78 0.98
C PHE A 170 0.18 19.06 0.72
N LYS A 171 -0.40 19.28 -0.47
CA LYS A 171 -1.59 18.55 -0.97
C LYS A 171 -2.80 18.55 0.00
N LEU A 172 -2.94 19.58 0.86
CA LEU A 172 -3.99 19.63 1.88
C LEU A 172 -5.41 19.63 1.31
N ASP A 173 -5.62 20.18 0.11
CA ASP A 173 -6.92 20.11 -0.56
C ASP A 173 -7.27 18.69 -0.98
N THR A 174 -6.28 17.91 -1.45
CA THR A 174 -6.45 16.48 -1.73
C THR A 174 -6.81 15.73 -0.46
N LYS A 175 -6.11 16.00 0.65
CA LYS A 175 -6.44 15.42 1.96
C LYS A 175 -7.89 15.71 2.37
N LYS A 176 -8.32 16.98 2.30
CA LYS A 176 -9.70 17.38 2.64
C LYS A 176 -10.74 16.66 1.76
N ARG A 177 -10.52 16.59 0.43
CA ARG A 177 -11.43 15.88 -0.48
C ARG A 177 -11.51 14.39 -0.14
N MET A 178 -10.36 13.75 0.09
CA MET A 178 -10.25 12.34 0.45
C MET A 178 -10.96 12.05 1.78
N ASP A 179 -10.70 12.82 2.83
CA ASP A 179 -11.30 12.65 4.16
C ASP A 179 -12.83 12.78 4.10
N ASN A 180 -13.35 13.78 3.38
CA ASN A 180 -14.79 13.99 3.22
C ASN A 180 -15.46 12.80 2.50
N ARG A 181 -14.87 12.34 1.38
CA ARG A 181 -15.41 11.20 0.61
C ARG A 181 -15.34 9.90 1.42
N ALA A 182 -14.22 9.62 2.07
CA ALA A 182 -14.05 8.43 2.91
C ALA A 182 -15.05 8.43 4.08
N GLY A 183 -15.27 9.58 4.73
CA GLY A 183 -16.24 9.72 5.82
C GLY A 183 -17.67 9.38 5.39
N LEU A 184 -18.10 9.83 4.21
CA LEU A 184 -19.41 9.49 3.65
C LEU A 184 -19.56 7.99 3.37
N LEU A 185 -18.55 7.36 2.75
CA LEU A 185 -18.56 5.94 2.45
C LEU A 185 -18.61 5.08 3.72
N VAL A 186 -17.88 5.47 4.77
CA VAL A 186 -17.91 4.76 6.06
C VAL A 186 -19.26 4.87 6.74
N LYS A 187 -19.90 6.04 6.66
CA LYS A 187 -21.25 6.23 7.18
C LYS A 187 -22.24 5.30 6.46
N GLN A 188 -22.19 5.24 5.13
CA GLN A 188 -23.02 4.34 4.32
C GLN A 188 -22.80 2.86 4.69
N MET A 189 -21.55 2.41 4.77
CA MET A 189 -21.24 1.03 5.18
C MET A 189 -21.78 0.68 6.57
N ASN A 190 -21.67 1.61 7.52
CA ASN A 190 -22.17 1.40 8.88
C ASN A 190 -23.70 1.32 8.91
N GLU A 191 -24.39 2.12 8.10
CA GLU A 191 -25.85 2.05 7.94
C GLU A 191 -26.31 0.73 7.29
N GLU A 192 -25.62 0.29 6.24
CA GLU A 192 -25.88 -1.00 5.58
C GLU A 192 -25.66 -2.18 6.53
N ARG A 193 -24.57 -2.15 7.31
CA ARG A 193 -24.29 -3.18 8.31
C ARG A 193 -25.39 -3.26 9.36
N ARG A 194 -25.83 -2.12 9.91
CA ARG A 194 -26.96 -2.07 10.86
C ARG A 194 -28.26 -2.62 10.26
N LYS A 195 -28.55 -2.30 8.99
CA LYS A 195 -29.72 -2.83 8.27
C LYS A 195 -29.63 -4.34 8.06
N LYS A 196 -28.44 -4.88 7.79
CA LYS A 196 -28.22 -6.32 7.61
C LYS A 196 -28.38 -7.07 8.93
N ASP A 197 -27.84 -6.53 10.02
CA ASP A 197 -27.95 -7.11 11.35
C ASP A 197 -29.41 -7.11 11.83
N SER A 198 -30.15 -6.02 11.64
CA SER A 198 -31.57 -5.97 12.00
C SER A 198 -32.45 -6.93 11.19
N ARG A 199 -32.19 -7.10 9.88
CA ARG A 199 -32.86 -8.12 9.06
C ARG A 199 -32.56 -9.54 9.57
N LYS A 200 -31.30 -9.82 9.91
CA LYS A 200 -30.88 -11.12 10.45
C LYS A 200 -31.55 -11.41 11.79
N GLU A 201 -31.64 -10.44 12.68
CA GLU A 201 -32.36 -10.57 13.96
C GLU A 201 -33.86 -10.83 13.75
N LYS A 202 -34.50 -10.10 12.83
CA LYS A 202 -35.91 -10.29 12.50
C LYS A 202 -36.18 -11.71 11.98
N TYR A 203 -35.35 -12.17 11.04
CA TYR A 203 -35.41 -13.53 10.50
C TYR A 203 -35.26 -14.59 11.60
N VAL A 204 -34.24 -14.48 12.46
CA VAL A 204 -34.03 -15.43 13.57
C VAL A 204 -35.21 -15.46 14.55
N LYS A 205 -35.80 -14.29 14.88
CA LYS A 205 -36.99 -14.22 15.74
C LYS A 205 -38.20 -14.90 15.10
N GLU A 206 -38.38 -14.73 13.79
CA GLU A 206 -39.49 -15.32 13.04
C GLU A 206 -39.33 -16.85 12.91
N THR A 207 -38.13 -17.35 12.60
CA THR A 207 -37.86 -18.80 12.57
C THR A 207 -38.07 -19.47 13.93
N LYS A 208 -37.74 -18.78 15.03
CA LYS A 208 -37.99 -19.29 16.39
C LYS A 208 -39.47 -19.32 16.79
N ARG A 209 -40.32 -18.50 16.18
CA ARG A 209 -41.78 -18.52 16.43
C ARG A 209 -42.50 -19.64 15.66
N LEU A 210 -41.87 -20.15 14.60
CA LEU A 210 -42.40 -21.22 13.75
C LEU A 210 -41.98 -22.62 14.21
N LYS A 211 -41.19 -22.74 15.28
CA LYS A 211 -40.80 -23.99 15.94
C LYS A 211 -41.43 -24.05 17.32
#